data_AF-A0A9E1YUM0-F1
#
_entry.id   AF-A0A9E1YUM0-F1
#
_cell.length_a   1.000
_cell.length_b   1.000
_cell.length_c   1.000
_cell.angle_alpha   90.00
_cell.angle_beta   90.00
_cell.angle_gamma   90.00
#
_symmetry.space_group_name_H-M   'P 1'
#
loop_
_entity.id
_entity.type
_entity.pdbx_description
1 polymer ?
#
loop_
_entity_poly.entity_id
_entity_poly.type
_entity_poly.pdbx_seq_one_letter_code
_entity_poly.pdbx_strand_id
1 'polypeptide(L)' 'MTEDPTMRCGFVAVFGPPNAGKSTLVNAIVGAKVSIVTHKVQTTRGRVMGIRNIEGD' A
#
# COMPACT_ATOMS: atom_id res chain seq x y z
N MET A 1 -2.48 32.28 -16.76
CA MET A 1 -1.81 31.87 -15.53
C MET A 1 -1.95 30.36 -15.47
N THR A 2 -0.87 29.67 -15.80
CA THR A 2 -0.78 28.21 -15.90
C THR A 2 -0.91 27.63 -14.49
N GLU A 3 -1.77 26.63 -14.29
CA GLU A 3 -1.87 25.93 -13.00
C GLU A 3 -0.56 25.18 -12.74
N ASP A 4 0.08 25.42 -11.59
CA ASP A 4 1.18 24.59 -11.12
C ASP A 4 0.65 23.18 -10.81
N PRO A 5 1.34 22.11 -11.24
CA PRO A 5 0.91 20.75 -10.92
C PRO A 5 0.89 20.58 -9.41
N THR A 6 -0.30 20.41 -8.85
CA THR A 6 -0.48 20.31 -7.41
C THR A 6 0.09 18.97 -6.94
N MET A 7 1.25 18.99 -6.29
CA MET A 7 1.82 17.80 -5.65
C MET A 7 0.89 17.32 -4.53
N ARG A 8 0.42 16.08 -4.62
CA ARG A 8 -0.47 15.46 -3.63
C ARG A 8 0.22 14.30 -2.94
N CYS A 9 0.16 14.26 -1.61
CA CYS A 9 0.64 13.15 -0.80
C CYS A 9 -0.30 12.90 0.38
N GLY A 10 -0.28 11.68 0.92
CA GLY A 10 -1.13 11.31 2.06
C GLY A 10 -0.86 9.89 2.56
N PHE A 11 -1.44 9.56 3.70
CA PHE A 11 -1.35 8.22 4.30
C PHE A 11 -2.69 7.52 4.20
N VAL A 12 -2.66 6.22 3.89
CA VAL A 12 -3.85 5.36 3.83
C VAL A 12 -3.60 4.15 4.71
N ALA A 13 -4.55 3.85 5.60
CA ALA A 13 -4.49 2.69 6.47
C ALA A 13 -5.39 1.56 5.92
N VAL A 14 -4.86 0.34 5.87
CA VAL A 14 -5.56 -0.85 5.35
C VAL A 14 -5.79 -1.84 6.49
N PHE A 15 -7.04 -2.01 6.90
CA PHE A 15 -7.44 -2.87 8.02
C PHE A 15 -8.46 -3.95 7.57
N GLY A 16 -8.63 -4.99 8.38
CA GLY A 16 -9.55 -6.10 8.10
C GLY A 16 -9.10 -7.43 8.71
N PRO A 17 -9.96 -8.46 8.69
CA PRO A 17 -9.72 -9.73 9.36
C PRO A 17 -8.45 -10.44 8.86
N PRO A 18 -7.84 -11.34 9.66
CA PRO A 18 -6.70 -12.14 9.23
C PRO A 18 -6.92 -12.78 7.86
N ASN A 19 -5.90 -12.81 7.02
CA ASN A 19 -5.93 -13.38 5.66
C ASN A 19 -6.94 -12.77 4.67
N ALA A 20 -7.55 -11.62 4.96
CA ALA A 20 -8.45 -10.89 4.04
C ALA A 20 -7.76 -10.30 2.78
N GLY A 21 -6.52 -10.71 2.46
CA GLY A 21 -5.81 -10.21 1.28
C GLY A 21 -5.19 -8.82 1.40
N LYS A 22 -5.14 -8.23 2.61
CA LYS A 22 -4.56 -6.89 2.85
C LYS A 22 -3.14 -6.74 2.29
N SER A 23 -2.25 -7.69 2.56
CA SER A 23 -0.87 -7.68 2.04
C SER A 23 -0.82 -7.82 0.52
N THR A 24 -1.75 -8.58 -0.07
CA THR A 24 -1.87 -8.72 -1.52
C THR A 24 -2.25 -7.38 -2.16
N LEU A 25 -3.23 -6.68 -1.58
CA LEU A 25 -3.65 -5.36 -2.05
C LEU A 25 -2.51 -4.34 -1.95
N VAL A 26 -1.80 -4.30 -0.82
CA VAL A 26 -0.67 -3.37 -0.63
C VAL A 26 0.44 -3.64 -1.66
N ASN A 27 0.78 -4.90 -1.90
CA ASN A 27 1.77 -5.27 -2.92
C ASN A 27 1.33 -4.87 -4.33
N ALA A 28 0.05 -5.04 -4.66
CA ALA A 28 -0.50 -4.65 -5.95
C ALA A 28 -0.48 -3.13 -6.16
N ILE A 29 -0.83 -2.34 -5.12
CA ILE A 29 -0.80 -0.88 -5.18
C ILE A 29 0.63 -0.37 -5.35
N VAL A 30 1.60 -0.94 -4.63
CA VAL A 30 3.00 -0.51 -4.70
C VAL A 30 3.70 -1.03 -5.96
N GLY A 31 3.20 -2.11 -6.56
CA GLY A 31 3.82 -2.76 -7.72
C GLY A 31 5.03 -3.64 -7.37
N ALA A 32 5.31 -3.82 -6.08
CA ALA A 32 6.42 -4.62 -5.58
C ALA A 32 5.99 -5.42 -4.34
N LYS A 33 6.69 -6.53 -4.08
CA LYS A 33 6.43 -7.39 -2.93
C LYS A 33 7.01 -6.77 -1.64
N VAL A 34 6.30 -5.79 -1.09
CA VAL A 34 6.68 -5.05 0.14
C VAL A 34 6.13 -5.67 1.43
N SER A 35 5.09 -6.50 1.32
CA SER A 35 4.47 -7.21 2.44
C SER A 35 4.43 -8.71 2.20
N ILE A 36 4.60 -9.49 3.27
CA ILE A 36 4.56 -10.96 3.24
C ILE A 36 3.10 -11.41 3.03
N VAL A 37 2.90 -12.33 2.09
CA VAL A 37 1.62 -13.00 1.80
C VAL A 37 1.80 -14.50 2.03
N THR A 38 0.98 -15.11 2.88
CA THR A 38 0.92 -16.57 3.09
C THR A 38 -0.44 -16.97 3.67
N HIS A 39 -0.79 -18.25 3.56
CA HIS A 39 -2.05 -18.82 4.06
C HIS A 39 -2.04 -19.08 5.57
N LYS A 40 -0.88 -19.08 6.22
CA LYS A 40 -0.80 -19.15 7.70
C LYS A 40 -1.37 -17.87 8.30
N VAL A 41 -2.24 -17.97 9.29
CA VAL A 41 -2.67 -16.80 10.08
C VAL A 41 -1.48 -16.12 10.76
N GLN A 42 -1.60 -14.82 11.06
CA GLN A 42 -0.58 -14.01 11.74
C GLN A 42 0.66 -13.67 10.88
N THR A 43 0.44 -13.33 9.60
CA THR A 43 1.50 -13.03 8.62
C THR A 43 2.21 -11.69 8.81
N THR A 44 1.59 -10.74 9.52
CA THR A 44 2.08 -9.37 9.67
C THR A 44 2.31 -9.09 11.16
N ARG A 45 3.53 -9.31 11.65
CA ARG A 45 3.92 -9.13 13.07
C ARG A 45 4.28 -7.68 13.44
N GLY A 46 4.39 -6.79 12.45
CA GLY A 46 4.63 -5.36 12.61
C GLY A 46 4.03 -4.56 11.45
N ARG A 47 3.83 -3.24 11.62
CA ARG A 47 3.26 -2.37 10.58
C ARG A 47 4.19 -2.33 9.36
N VAL A 48 3.69 -2.79 8.21
CA VAL A 48 4.39 -2.69 6.92
C VAL A 48 3.90 -1.43 6.20
N MET A 49 4.82 -0.59 5.74
CA MET A 49 4.50 0.60 4.95
C MET A 49 4.94 0.41 3.50
N GLY A 50 3.99 0.56 2.58
CA GLY A 50 4.25 0.66 1.15
C GLY A 50 4.12 2.12 0.70
N ILE A 51 5.06 2.61 -0.11
CA ILE A 51 5.00 3.94 -0.71
C ILE A 51 4.87 3.76 -2.21
N ARG A 52 3.84 4.38 -2.81
CA ARG A 52 3.68 4.44 -4.26
C ARG A 52 3.79 5.89 -4.70
N ASN A 53 4.82 6.20 -5.47
CA ASN A 53 4.91 7.48 -6.19
C ASN A 53 4.19 7.31 -7.52
N ILE A 54 3.35 8.28 -7.88
CA ILE A 54 2.62 8.32 -9.14
C ILE A 54 3.17 9.54 -9.87
N GLU A 55 3.74 9.36 -11.05
CA GLU A 55 4.08 10.49 -11.92
C GLU A 55 2.78 11.13 -12.42
N GLY A 56 2.74 12.47 -12.43
CA GLY A 56 1.56 13.20 -12.88
C GLY A 56 1.41 13.08 -14.39
N ASP A 57 0.22 12.71 -14.84
CA ASP A 57 -0.23 12.99 -16.21
C ASP A 57 -0.40 14.50 -16.42
#